data_AF-A0A554G550-F1
#
_entry.id   AF-A0A554G550-F1
#
_cell.length_a   1.000
_cell.length_b   1.000
_cell.length_c   1.000
_cell.angle_alpha   90.00
_cell.angle_beta   90.00
_cell.angle_gamma   90.00
#
_symmetry.space_group_name_H-M   'P 1'
#
loop_
_entity.id
_entity.type
_entity.pdbx_description
1 polymer ?
#
loop_
_entity_poly.entity_id
_entity_poly.type
_entity_poly.pdbx_seq_one_letter_code
_entity_poly.pdbx_strand_id
1 'polypeptide(L)'
;MRTLILSDLHLGNGGPYDIFAGAAELPALLDASAQPPTHVVLNGDTFDFLLNDDPLAVDSQRAVEQARALVTAAPTAPSLKALGRALAAGGRVTMVVGNHDLELALPDVQAVVRAALGQPDSVTSRLEFRDGTAPLQLSVGGARVLVTHGEHTDVTNRIDYDALLSSERASRFHYPPGSVLVKTLLNPLKHQHGLRFMDLLKPDFQGAVMVGLGVKPEALRVLFTSGTLTVIRRLLENRGLAPSFALEPMDAVGPSDADGHLARTLARVDLSDDEVDALLSALDAENLDAFDTPGALGRARLKLARAGFALYAHLHRSVAGSTGSVYFGLEPGKDELAELERLGRKYSPQAVVMGHTHAARWHEGPGPVYANTGTWISLLRLPSPDDSDADWAEYLAELQSNPALEPAKQQRARLEHRFTCVEVVPRASAPGATLRLAQWTAQGLQTLRAAELPAGG
;
A
#
# COMPACT_ATOMS: atom_id res chain seq x y z
N MET A 1 13.78 -0.55 26.80
CA MET A 1 14.13 -1.71 25.94
C MET A 1 14.37 -1.19 24.54
N ARG A 2 15.18 -1.88 23.71
CA ARG A 2 15.26 -1.59 22.26
C ARG A 2 13.90 -1.87 21.63
N THR A 3 13.47 -1.03 20.70
CA THR A 3 12.25 -1.22 19.93
C THR A 3 12.56 -1.25 18.44
N LEU A 4 12.03 -2.23 17.73
CA LEU A 4 12.08 -2.37 16.28
C LEU A 4 10.65 -2.20 15.74
N ILE A 5 10.44 -1.21 14.88
CA ILE A 5 9.14 -0.86 14.30
C ILE A 5 9.18 -1.17 12.81
N LEU A 6 8.22 -1.98 12.36
CA LEU A 6 8.01 -2.43 10.99
C LEU A 6 6.56 -2.11 10.61
N SER A 7 6.27 -1.92 9.34
CA SER A 7 4.91 -1.72 8.81
C SER A 7 4.86 -2.23 7.37
N ASP A 8 3.65 -2.39 6.84
CA ASP A 8 3.41 -2.66 5.42
C ASP A 8 4.22 -3.87 4.96
N LEU A 9 4.12 -4.95 5.74
CA LEU A 9 4.76 -6.22 5.47
C LEU A 9 3.97 -7.02 4.42
N HIS A 10 2.64 -6.92 4.49
CA HIS A 10 1.70 -7.66 3.64
C HIS A 10 2.00 -9.15 3.57
N LEU A 11 2.25 -9.79 4.72
CA LEU A 11 2.47 -11.24 4.79
C LEU A 11 1.27 -11.96 4.17
N GLY A 12 1.49 -12.54 2.99
CA GLY A 12 0.44 -13.14 2.16
C GLY A 12 0.31 -14.65 2.34
N ASN A 13 -0.56 -15.24 1.51
CA ASN A 13 -0.90 -16.67 1.54
C ASN A 13 0.00 -17.52 0.62
N GLY A 14 1.06 -16.94 0.04
CA GLY A 14 1.95 -17.59 -0.92
C GLY A 14 1.31 -17.87 -2.28
N GLY A 15 0.09 -17.38 -2.50
CA GLY A 15 -0.64 -17.54 -3.75
C GLY A 15 -0.17 -16.60 -4.86
N PRO A 16 -0.83 -16.64 -6.03
CA PRO A 16 -0.51 -15.79 -7.17
C PRO A 16 -0.83 -14.31 -6.94
N TYR A 17 -1.36 -13.93 -5.78
CA TYR A 17 -1.60 -12.55 -5.39
C TYR A 17 -0.55 -12.02 -4.42
N ASP A 18 0.33 -12.88 -3.88
CA ASP A 18 1.26 -12.50 -2.84
C ASP A 18 2.28 -11.47 -3.35
N ILE A 19 2.43 -10.38 -2.61
CA ILE A 19 3.34 -9.27 -2.90
C ILE A 19 4.50 -9.18 -1.92
N PHE A 20 4.47 -9.97 -0.84
CA PHE A 20 5.53 -10.00 0.17
C PHE A 20 6.84 -10.48 -0.47
N ALA A 21 7.89 -9.67 -0.29
CA ALA A 21 9.20 -9.94 -0.90
C ALA A 21 10.26 -10.38 0.11
N GLY A 22 9.98 -10.30 1.42
CA GLY A 22 10.97 -10.50 2.49
C GLY A 22 11.03 -11.90 3.10
N ALA A 23 10.69 -12.95 2.35
CA ALA A 23 10.53 -14.30 2.89
C ALA A 23 11.79 -14.87 3.56
N ALA A 24 12.99 -14.47 3.11
CA ALA A 24 14.24 -14.84 3.76
C ALA A 24 14.73 -13.75 4.74
N GLU A 25 14.46 -12.50 4.40
CA GLU A 25 15.03 -11.30 5.01
C GLU A 25 14.36 -10.95 6.35
N LEU A 26 13.03 -11.05 6.43
CA LEU A 26 12.30 -10.68 7.64
C LEU A 26 12.60 -11.63 8.81
N PRO A 27 12.59 -12.97 8.62
CA PRO A 27 13.01 -13.88 9.68
C PRO A 27 14.46 -13.60 10.13
N ALA A 28 15.37 -13.32 9.19
CA ALA A 28 16.76 -13.04 9.49
C ALA A 28 16.94 -11.74 10.31
N LEU A 29 16.22 -10.67 9.96
CA LEU A 29 16.20 -9.42 10.73
C LEU A 29 15.68 -9.66 12.16
N LEU A 30 14.57 -10.39 12.29
CA LEU A 30 13.93 -10.67 13.57
C LEU A 30 14.84 -11.50 14.48
N ASP A 31 15.48 -12.54 13.93
CA ASP A 31 16.44 -13.37 14.66
C ASP A 31 17.67 -12.56 15.09
N ALA A 32 18.23 -11.75 14.18
CA ALA A 32 19.36 -10.86 14.49
C ALA A 32 19.01 -9.79 15.54
N SER A 33 17.73 -9.46 15.71
CA SER A 33 17.24 -8.47 16.66
C SER A 33 16.66 -9.06 17.93
N ALA A 34 16.60 -10.40 18.06
CA ALA A 34 15.99 -11.07 19.21
C ALA A 34 16.77 -10.86 20.52
N GLN A 35 18.07 -10.59 20.44
CA GLN A 35 18.95 -10.34 21.58
C GLN A 35 19.73 -9.02 21.42
N PRO A 36 19.85 -8.18 22.48
CA PRO A 36 19.14 -8.30 23.76
C PRO A 36 17.61 -8.24 23.56
N PRO A 37 16.79 -8.59 24.58
CA PRO A 37 15.33 -8.59 24.45
C PRO A 37 14.82 -7.31 23.79
N THR A 38 14.03 -7.47 22.73
CA THR A 38 13.56 -6.37 21.88
C THR A 38 12.03 -6.32 21.85
N HIS A 39 11.49 -5.11 21.78
CA HIS A 39 10.07 -4.89 21.47
C HIS A 39 9.92 -4.79 19.96
N VAL A 40 9.26 -5.74 19.32
CA VAL A 40 8.90 -5.66 17.91
C VAL A 40 7.50 -5.07 17.79
N VAL A 41 7.35 -3.99 17.04
CA VAL A 41 6.06 -3.38 16.71
C VAL A 41 5.82 -3.59 15.23
N LEU A 42 4.71 -4.25 14.90
CA LEU A 42 4.20 -4.38 13.54
C LEU A 42 3.02 -3.40 13.40
N ASN A 43 3.26 -2.29 12.73
CA ASN A 43 2.46 -1.06 12.77
C ASN A 43 1.44 -0.99 11.63
N GLY A 44 0.53 -1.96 11.56
CA GLY A 44 -0.47 -2.07 10.49
C GLY A 44 0.07 -2.76 9.24
N ASP A 45 -0.86 -3.31 8.48
CA ASP A 45 -0.62 -4.06 7.23
C ASP A 45 0.47 -5.11 7.40
N THR A 46 0.40 -5.84 8.52
CA THR A 46 1.28 -6.97 8.83
C THR A 46 0.95 -8.14 7.92
N PHE A 47 -0.34 -8.44 7.79
CA PHE A 47 -0.87 -9.44 6.88
C PHE A 47 -1.64 -8.75 5.75
N ASP A 48 -2.00 -9.50 4.72
CA ASP A 48 -2.89 -9.00 3.69
C ASP A 48 -4.04 -9.98 3.42
N PHE A 49 -5.21 -9.66 3.97
CA PHE A 49 -6.46 -10.43 3.80
C PHE A 49 -7.16 -10.11 2.47
N LEU A 50 -6.69 -9.12 1.72
CA LEU A 50 -7.30 -8.71 0.46
C LEU A 50 -6.77 -9.51 -0.74
N LEU A 51 -5.64 -10.22 -0.61
CA LEU A 51 -4.98 -10.98 -1.69
C LEU A 51 -5.63 -12.35 -1.98
N ASN A 52 -6.93 -12.36 -2.28
CA ASN A 52 -7.72 -13.52 -2.68
C ASN A 52 -9.05 -13.11 -3.35
N ASP A 53 -9.83 -14.07 -3.84
CA ASP A 53 -11.12 -13.82 -4.52
C ASP A 53 -12.34 -13.89 -3.61
N ASP A 54 -12.16 -14.07 -2.29
CA ASP A 54 -13.29 -14.13 -1.38
C ASP A 54 -14.02 -12.79 -1.31
N PRO A 55 -15.36 -12.79 -1.15
CA PRO A 55 -16.10 -11.55 -1.05
C PRO A 55 -15.78 -10.82 0.25
N LEU A 56 -15.78 -9.49 0.17
CA LEU A 56 -15.66 -8.60 1.33
C LEU A 56 -16.91 -8.74 2.19
N ALA A 57 -16.80 -9.55 3.23
CA ALA A 57 -17.87 -9.79 4.18
C ALA A 57 -17.28 -10.01 5.55
N VAL A 58 -17.94 -9.44 6.56
CA VAL A 58 -17.58 -9.67 7.96
C VAL A 58 -18.08 -11.04 8.39
N ASP A 59 -17.33 -12.07 8.00
CA ASP A 59 -17.60 -13.47 8.27
C ASP A 59 -16.43 -14.05 9.09
N SER A 60 -16.68 -14.28 10.37
CA SER A 60 -15.65 -14.77 11.29
C SER A 60 -15.09 -16.14 10.89
N GLN A 61 -15.90 -17.03 10.33
CA GLN A 61 -15.43 -18.35 9.93
C GLN A 61 -14.46 -18.21 8.76
N ARG A 62 -14.84 -17.41 7.75
CA ARG A 62 -13.98 -17.15 6.61
C ARG A 62 -12.69 -16.43 7.01
N ALA A 63 -12.78 -15.42 7.86
CA ALA A 63 -11.61 -14.70 8.36
C ALA A 63 -10.61 -15.64 9.07
N VAL A 64 -11.12 -16.63 9.83
CA VAL A 64 -10.28 -17.67 10.46
C VAL A 64 -9.64 -18.59 9.42
N GLU A 65 -10.36 -19.00 8.38
CA GLU A 65 -9.83 -19.81 7.28
C GLU A 65 -8.74 -19.07 6.50
N GLN A 66 -8.97 -17.78 6.18
CA GLN A 66 -7.98 -16.90 5.55
C GLN A 66 -6.74 -16.73 6.44
N ALA A 67 -6.92 -16.48 7.73
CA ALA A 67 -5.82 -16.38 8.68
C ALA A 67 -4.99 -17.67 8.72
N ARG A 68 -5.64 -18.85 8.68
CA ARG A 68 -4.92 -20.14 8.63
C ARG A 68 -4.11 -20.28 7.35
N ALA A 69 -4.67 -19.90 6.20
CA ALA A 69 -3.94 -19.90 4.93
C ALA A 69 -2.72 -18.97 4.98
N LEU A 70 -2.89 -17.74 5.49
CA LEU A 70 -1.83 -16.75 5.62
C LEU A 70 -0.69 -17.27 6.52
N VAL A 71 -1.01 -17.69 7.74
CA VAL A 71 0.02 -18.06 8.73
C VAL A 71 0.76 -19.36 8.41
N THR A 72 0.18 -20.23 7.56
CA THR A 72 0.80 -21.49 7.15
C THR A 72 1.51 -21.41 5.80
N ALA A 73 1.34 -20.31 5.06
CA ALA A 73 1.98 -20.10 3.79
C ALA A 73 3.51 -20.15 3.92
N ALA A 74 4.17 -20.83 2.97
CA ALA A 74 5.62 -21.00 2.93
C ALA A 74 6.41 -19.67 3.07
N PRO A 75 6.06 -18.55 2.40
CA PRO A 75 6.78 -17.29 2.59
C PRO A 75 6.51 -16.62 3.95
N THR A 76 5.37 -16.88 4.59
CA THR A 76 4.92 -16.17 5.81
C THR A 76 5.31 -16.90 7.10
N ALA A 77 5.15 -18.22 7.14
CA ALA A 77 5.35 -19.02 8.34
C ALA A 77 6.72 -18.82 9.03
N PRO A 78 7.85 -18.72 8.30
CA PRO A 78 9.16 -18.47 8.91
C PRO A 78 9.22 -17.17 9.74
N SER A 79 8.56 -16.10 9.28
CA SER A 79 8.53 -14.80 9.96
C SER A 79 7.77 -14.90 11.29
N LEU A 80 6.66 -15.65 11.33
CA LEU A 80 5.92 -15.91 12.56
C LEU A 80 6.71 -16.75 13.56
N LYS A 81 7.48 -17.74 13.08
CA LYS A 81 8.39 -18.49 13.95
C LYS A 81 9.51 -17.61 14.49
N ALA A 82 10.04 -16.67 13.70
CA ALA A 82 11.04 -15.72 14.16
C ALA A 82 10.48 -14.76 15.24
N LEU A 83 9.25 -14.26 15.08
CA LEU A 83 8.55 -13.51 16.13
C LEU A 83 8.37 -14.35 17.41
N GLY A 84 8.01 -15.63 17.26
CA GLY A 84 7.96 -16.58 18.38
C GLY A 84 9.29 -16.70 19.11
N ARG A 85 10.42 -16.80 18.38
CA ARG A 85 11.77 -16.82 18.97
C ARG A 85 12.12 -15.50 19.67
N ALA A 86 11.77 -14.36 19.09
CA ALA A 86 11.96 -13.05 19.73
C ALA A 86 11.18 -12.93 21.05
N LEU A 87 9.96 -13.46 21.12
CA LEU A 87 9.19 -13.56 22.37
C LEU A 87 9.85 -14.51 23.38
N ALA A 88 10.31 -15.68 22.93
CA ALA A 88 11.00 -16.66 23.78
C ALA A 88 12.32 -16.12 24.35
N ALA A 89 13.00 -15.27 23.59
CA ALA A 89 14.19 -14.52 24.01
C ALA A 89 13.92 -13.46 25.11
N GLY A 90 12.66 -13.28 25.54
CA GLY A 90 12.25 -12.31 26.55
C GLY A 90 11.72 -10.99 25.97
N GLY A 91 11.63 -10.88 24.64
CA GLY A 91 11.07 -9.73 23.94
C GLY A 91 9.56 -9.62 24.08
N ARG A 92 9.02 -8.60 23.41
CA ARG A 92 7.57 -8.32 23.29
C ARG A 92 7.22 -8.09 21.83
N VAL A 93 5.98 -8.40 21.45
CA VAL A 93 5.47 -8.08 20.12
C VAL A 93 4.16 -7.30 20.27
N THR A 94 4.01 -6.22 19.52
CA THR A 94 2.73 -5.51 19.39
C THR A 94 2.35 -5.50 17.92
N MET A 95 1.15 -5.95 17.59
CA MET A 95 0.57 -5.86 16.25
C MET A 95 -0.55 -4.83 16.26
N VAL A 96 -0.45 -3.82 15.41
CA VAL A 96 -1.48 -2.82 15.18
C VAL A 96 -2.25 -3.21 13.93
N VAL A 97 -3.58 -3.10 13.95
CA VAL A 97 -4.44 -3.30 12.78
C VAL A 97 -4.21 -2.18 11.76
N GLY A 98 -4.07 -2.55 10.49
CA GLY A 98 -4.10 -1.66 9.33
C GLY A 98 -5.31 -1.93 8.42
N ASN A 99 -5.33 -1.28 7.25
CA ASN A 99 -6.46 -1.37 6.32
C ASN A 99 -6.44 -2.63 5.44
N HIS A 100 -5.33 -3.38 5.40
CA HIS A 100 -5.21 -4.68 4.72
C HIS A 100 -5.42 -5.90 5.63
N ASP A 101 -5.41 -5.71 6.96
CA ASP A 101 -5.56 -6.78 7.95
C ASP A 101 -6.60 -6.46 9.04
N LEU A 102 -7.73 -5.89 8.62
CA LEU A 102 -8.89 -5.56 9.45
C LEU A 102 -9.38 -6.76 10.30
N GLU A 103 -9.28 -7.95 9.74
CA GLU A 103 -9.63 -9.23 10.34
C GLU A 103 -8.82 -9.52 11.61
N LEU A 104 -7.64 -8.90 11.77
CA LEU A 104 -6.81 -8.99 12.97
C LEU A 104 -7.49 -8.38 14.22
N ALA A 105 -8.55 -7.57 14.03
CA ALA A 105 -9.42 -7.12 15.11
C ALA A 105 -10.28 -8.24 15.72
N LEU A 106 -10.40 -9.40 15.05
CA LEU A 106 -11.22 -10.53 15.52
C LEU A 106 -10.44 -11.43 16.49
N PRO A 107 -10.98 -11.74 17.69
CA PRO A 107 -10.30 -12.59 18.67
C PRO A 107 -9.90 -13.98 18.14
N ASP A 108 -10.74 -14.58 17.29
CA ASP A 108 -10.47 -15.91 16.72
C ASP A 108 -9.31 -15.88 15.70
N VAL A 109 -9.20 -14.80 14.93
CA VAL A 109 -8.05 -14.56 14.03
C VAL A 109 -6.78 -14.36 14.85
N GLN A 110 -6.85 -13.57 15.93
CA GLN A 110 -5.72 -13.39 16.86
C GLN A 110 -5.27 -14.72 17.49
N ALA A 111 -6.21 -15.63 17.79
CA ALA A 111 -5.88 -16.96 18.30
C ALA A 111 -5.11 -17.80 17.26
N VAL A 112 -5.49 -17.74 15.98
CA VAL A 112 -4.76 -18.38 14.88
C VAL A 112 -3.33 -17.83 14.78
N VAL A 113 -3.16 -16.50 14.83
CA VAL A 113 -1.84 -15.85 14.77
C VAL A 113 -0.98 -16.23 15.98
N ARG A 114 -1.54 -16.22 17.20
CA ARG A 114 -0.82 -16.66 18.41
C ARG A 114 -0.33 -18.11 18.30
N ALA A 115 -1.18 -19.01 17.82
CA ALA A 115 -0.80 -20.41 17.63
C ALA A 115 0.34 -20.57 16.59
N ALA A 116 0.32 -19.77 15.54
CA ALA A 116 1.33 -19.81 14.48
C ALA A 116 2.75 -19.45 14.98
N LEU A 117 2.89 -18.68 16.07
CA LEU A 117 4.19 -18.37 16.68
C LEU A 117 4.96 -19.61 17.14
N GLY A 118 4.26 -20.73 17.40
CA GLY A 118 4.89 -21.99 17.81
C GLY A 118 5.57 -21.91 19.18
N GLN A 119 5.00 -21.17 20.11
CA GLN A 119 5.49 -20.97 21.47
C GLN A 119 4.37 -21.28 22.48
N PRO A 120 4.69 -21.66 23.73
CA PRO A 120 3.67 -21.88 24.76
C PRO A 120 2.96 -20.57 25.16
N ASP A 121 1.77 -20.67 25.75
CA ASP A 121 0.95 -19.52 26.14
C ASP A 121 1.67 -18.52 27.08
N SER A 122 2.55 -19.03 27.95
CA SER A 122 3.38 -18.19 28.83
C SER A 122 4.37 -17.28 28.08
N VAL A 123 4.69 -17.62 26.83
CA VAL A 123 5.55 -16.82 25.94
C VAL A 123 4.69 -15.97 25.00
N THR A 124 3.65 -16.54 24.39
CA THR A 124 2.78 -15.81 23.45
C THR A 124 1.89 -14.77 24.12
N SER A 125 1.68 -14.85 25.43
CA SER A 125 1.02 -13.80 26.23
C SER A 125 1.71 -12.43 26.17
N ARG A 126 2.98 -12.37 25.71
CA ARG A 126 3.71 -11.11 25.42
C ARG A 126 3.44 -10.53 24.02
N LEU A 127 2.59 -11.17 23.21
CA LEU A 127 2.02 -10.60 22.00
C LEU A 127 0.72 -9.84 22.34
N GLU A 128 0.72 -8.55 22.05
CA GLU A 128 -0.45 -7.67 22.18
C GLU A 128 -0.98 -7.29 20.80
N PHE A 129 -2.31 -7.26 20.66
CA PHE A 129 -2.99 -6.71 19.49
C PHE A 129 -3.59 -5.35 19.84
N ARG A 130 -3.45 -4.38 18.94
CA ARG A 130 -3.96 -3.01 19.06
C ARG A 130 -4.87 -2.72 17.86
N ASP A 131 -6.06 -2.23 18.13
CA ASP A 131 -7.08 -1.97 17.11
C ASP A 131 -6.78 -0.78 16.17
N GLY A 132 -5.82 0.11 16.50
CA GLY A 132 -5.48 1.27 15.67
C GLY A 132 -6.33 2.53 15.92
N THR A 133 -7.30 2.48 16.84
CA THR A 133 -8.18 3.64 17.19
C THR A 133 -7.43 4.86 17.70
N ALA A 134 -6.27 4.64 18.32
CA ALA A 134 -5.37 5.68 18.78
C ALA A 134 -3.92 5.27 18.50
N PRO A 135 -3.03 6.24 18.23
CA PRO A 135 -1.61 5.97 18.07
C PRO A 135 -1.03 5.27 19.30
N LEU A 136 -0.18 4.28 19.07
CA LEU A 136 0.61 3.62 20.11
C LEU A 136 1.64 4.60 20.66
N GLN A 137 1.64 4.79 21.98
CA GLN A 137 2.57 5.66 22.68
C GLN A 137 3.64 4.82 23.37
N LEU A 138 4.88 4.94 22.91
CA LEU A 138 6.04 4.23 23.43
C LEU A 138 6.90 5.18 24.27
N SER A 139 7.47 4.68 25.36
CA SER A 139 8.53 5.36 26.11
C SER A 139 9.81 4.55 26.04
N VAL A 140 10.81 5.07 25.33
CA VAL A 140 12.11 4.40 25.12
C VAL A 140 13.20 5.28 25.69
N GLY A 141 13.86 4.81 26.76
CA GLY A 141 14.86 5.61 27.47
C GLY A 141 14.33 6.92 28.05
N GLY A 142 13.01 7.09 28.17
CA GLY A 142 12.35 8.34 28.55
C GLY A 142 11.87 9.20 27.38
N ALA A 143 12.28 8.91 26.14
CA ALA A 143 11.76 9.59 24.95
C ALA A 143 10.36 9.04 24.59
N ARG A 144 9.40 9.93 24.32
CA ARG A 144 8.05 9.60 23.85
C ARG A 144 8.05 9.46 22.33
N VAL A 145 7.77 8.24 21.85
CA VAL A 145 7.63 7.93 20.43
C VAL A 145 6.19 7.56 20.16
N LEU A 146 5.56 8.28 19.24
CA LEU A 146 4.21 8.02 18.76
C LEU A 146 4.29 7.13 17.52
N VAL A 147 3.51 6.06 17.47
CA VAL A 147 3.48 5.11 16.36
C VAL A 147 2.04 4.95 15.87
N THR A 148 1.79 5.16 14.59
CA THR A 148 0.46 5.02 13.97
C THR A 148 0.61 4.46 12.56
N HIS A 149 -0.33 3.66 12.07
CA HIS A 149 -0.22 3.09 10.73
C HIS A 149 -0.28 4.21 9.66
N GLY A 150 -1.32 5.05 9.69
CA GLY A 150 -1.33 6.34 8.96
C GLY A 150 -2.56 6.55 8.06
N GLU A 151 -3.43 5.55 7.99
CA GLU A 151 -4.67 5.51 7.22
C GLU A 151 -5.76 6.46 7.74
N HIS A 152 -5.64 7.02 8.96
CA HIS A 152 -6.64 7.92 9.56
C HIS A 152 -6.94 9.17 8.72
N THR A 153 -5.98 9.62 7.91
CA THR A 153 -6.11 10.79 7.03
C THR A 153 -6.32 10.44 5.56
N ASP A 154 -6.18 9.15 5.19
CA ASP A 154 -6.50 8.66 3.86
C ASP A 154 -8.00 8.35 3.77
N VAL A 155 -8.77 9.26 3.19
CA VAL A 155 -10.24 9.11 3.07
C VAL A 155 -10.65 7.78 2.41
N THR A 156 -9.84 7.24 1.49
CA THR A 156 -10.17 6.01 0.75
C THR A 156 -9.88 4.73 1.53
N ASN A 157 -8.92 4.78 2.45
CA ASN A 157 -8.49 3.64 3.26
C ASN A 157 -8.83 3.79 4.75
N ARG A 158 -9.44 4.90 5.15
CA ARG A 158 -9.84 5.17 6.52
C ARG A 158 -10.82 4.11 7.03
N ILE A 159 -10.50 3.58 8.20
CA ILE A 159 -11.25 2.53 8.86
C ILE A 159 -12.34 3.15 9.75
N ASP A 160 -13.58 2.67 9.62
CA ASP A 160 -14.64 2.92 10.60
C ASP A 160 -14.45 1.97 11.79
N TYR A 161 -13.59 2.36 12.72
CA TYR A 161 -13.26 1.55 13.89
C TYR A 161 -14.46 1.32 14.81
N ASP A 162 -15.38 2.28 14.92
CA ASP A 162 -16.57 2.14 15.76
C ASP A 162 -17.46 1.02 15.23
N ALA A 163 -17.67 0.98 13.91
CA ALA A 163 -18.40 -0.11 13.28
C ALA A 163 -17.61 -1.43 13.30
N LEU A 164 -16.30 -1.40 13.04
CA LEU A 164 -15.44 -2.60 13.02
C LEU A 164 -15.44 -3.30 14.37
N LEU A 165 -15.28 -2.55 15.47
CA LEU A 165 -15.15 -3.08 16.81
C LEU A 165 -16.49 -3.36 17.50
N SER A 166 -17.60 -2.97 16.89
CA SER A 166 -18.95 -3.22 17.40
C SER A 166 -19.30 -4.71 17.50
N SER A 167 -20.20 -5.06 18.42
CA SER A 167 -20.87 -6.38 18.41
C SER A 167 -21.79 -6.56 17.21
N GLU A 168 -22.24 -5.47 16.59
CA GLU A 168 -23.09 -5.43 15.39
C GLU A 168 -22.28 -5.30 14.09
N ARG A 169 -20.96 -5.56 14.13
CA ARG A 169 -20.05 -5.40 12.99
C ARG A 169 -20.56 -6.04 11.69
N ALA A 170 -21.20 -7.20 11.79
CA ALA A 170 -21.70 -7.95 10.63
C ALA A 170 -22.76 -7.18 9.82
N SER A 171 -23.48 -6.25 10.44
CA SER A 171 -24.50 -5.42 9.77
C SER A 171 -24.09 -3.96 9.58
N ARG A 172 -23.07 -3.47 10.30
CA ARG A 172 -22.70 -2.04 10.31
C ARG A 172 -21.39 -1.75 9.62
N PHE A 173 -20.42 -2.66 9.69
CA PHE A 173 -19.10 -2.41 9.14
C PHE A 173 -19.12 -2.59 7.63
N HIS A 174 -18.58 -1.59 6.95
CA HIS A 174 -18.33 -1.61 5.52
C HIS A 174 -16.82 -1.47 5.32
N TYR A 175 -16.27 -2.31 4.46
CA TYR A 175 -14.87 -2.21 4.10
C TYR A 175 -14.59 -0.85 3.46
N PRO A 176 -13.39 -0.26 3.68
CA PRO A 176 -13.02 1.00 3.05
C PRO A 176 -13.09 0.90 1.51
N PRO A 177 -13.39 2.02 0.81
CA PRO A 177 -13.42 2.05 -0.65
C PRO A 177 -12.16 1.48 -1.31
N GLY A 178 -10.97 1.68 -0.72
CA GLY A 178 -9.72 1.09 -1.20
C GLY A 178 -9.72 -0.44 -1.18
N SER A 179 -10.24 -1.06 -0.12
CA SER A 179 -10.40 -2.53 -0.05
C SER A 179 -11.37 -3.04 -1.11
N VAL A 180 -12.47 -2.32 -1.35
CA VAL A 180 -13.43 -2.65 -2.41
C VAL A 180 -12.75 -2.61 -3.78
N LEU A 181 -12.00 -1.55 -4.08
CA LEU A 181 -11.21 -1.43 -5.32
C LEU A 181 -10.26 -2.61 -5.52
N VAL A 182 -9.51 -3.02 -4.48
CA VAL A 182 -8.61 -4.17 -4.57
C VAL A 182 -9.38 -5.42 -5.00
N LYS A 183 -10.56 -5.65 -4.41
CA LYS A 183 -11.36 -6.86 -4.64
C LYS A 183 -12.15 -6.86 -5.94
N THR A 184 -12.73 -5.73 -6.32
CA THR A 184 -13.61 -5.65 -7.49
C THR A 184 -12.87 -5.37 -8.79
N LEU A 185 -11.63 -4.87 -8.71
CA LEU A 185 -10.84 -4.51 -9.88
C LEU A 185 -9.46 -5.15 -9.89
N LEU A 186 -8.61 -4.88 -8.90
CA LEU A 186 -7.20 -5.30 -8.96
C LEU A 186 -7.06 -6.82 -8.97
N ASN A 187 -7.78 -7.54 -8.11
CA ASN A 187 -7.76 -9.01 -8.07
C ASN A 187 -8.24 -9.66 -9.38
N PRO A 188 -9.41 -9.28 -9.95
CA PRO A 188 -9.82 -9.74 -11.28
C PRO A 188 -8.78 -9.49 -12.38
N LEU A 189 -8.18 -8.29 -12.45
CA LEU A 189 -7.14 -7.99 -13.45
C LEU A 189 -5.93 -8.91 -13.34
N LYS A 190 -5.55 -9.29 -12.12
CA LYS A 190 -4.42 -10.20 -11.89
C LYS A 190 -4.74 -11.60 -12.33
N HIS A 191 -5.85 -12.16 -11.87
CA HIS A 191 -6.14 -13.58 -12.11
C HIS A 191 -6.67 -13.86 -13.51
N GLN A 192 -7.48 -12.95 -14.06
CA GLN A 192 -8.05 -13.15 -15.40
C GLN A 192 -7.09 -12.68 -16.51
N HIS A 193 -6.24 -11.68 -16.24
CA HIS A 193 -5.41 -11.05 -17.29
C HIS A 193 -3.91 -11.05 -17.01
N GLY A 194 -3.47 -11.59 -15.86
CA GLY A 194 -2.06 -11.73 -15.51
C GLY A 194 -1.37 -10.42 -15.14
N LEU A 195 -2.11 -9.33 -14.90
CA LEU A 195 -1.56 -7.98 -14.68
C LEU A 195 -0.98 -7.81 -13.26
N ARG A 196 0.03 -8.61 -12.89
CA ARG A 196 0.64 -8.61 -11.54
C ARG A 196 1.25 -7.26 -11.15
N PHE A 197 1.73 -6.48 -12.11
CA PHE A 197 2.28 -5.15 -11.83
C PHE A 197 1.26 -4.19 -11.20
N MET A 198 -0.04 -4.44 -11.33
CA MET A 198 -1.10 -3.58 -10.81
C MET A 198 -1.11 -3.50 -9.28
N ASP A 199 -0.71 -4.55 -8.56
CA ASP A 199 -0.58 -4.49 -7.09
C ASP A 199 0.58 -3.62 -6.63
N LEU A 200 1.56 -3.42 -7.52
CA LEU A 200 2.76 -2.64 -7.23
C LEU A 200 2.54 -1.16 -7.53
N LEU A 201 1.31 -0.80 -7.92
CA LEU A 201 0.81 0.54 -8.06
C LEU A 201 -0.14 0.77 -6.88
N LYS A 202 0.29 1.58 -5.91
CA LYS A 202 -0.53 2.02 -4.77
C LYS A 202 -1.90 2.46 -5.31
N PRO A 203 -3.01 2.04 -4.66
CA PRO A 203 -4.33 2.23 -5.18
C PRO A 203 -4.77 3.68 -5.02
N ASP A 204 -4.50 4.51 -6.02
CA ASP A 204 -5.59 5.36 -6.48
C ASP A 204 -6.34 4.64 -7.59
N PHE A 205 -7.67 4.70 -7.48
CA PHE A 205 -8.55 4.18 -8.51
C PHE A 205 -8.19 4.75 -9.89
N GLN A 206 -7.83 6.05 -9.95
CA GLN A 206 -7.56 6.73 -11.21
C GLN A 206 -6.26 6.28 -11.88
N GLY A 207 -5.15 6.22 -11.15
CA GLY A 207 -3.86 5.76 -11.68
C GLY A 207 -3.94 4.30 -12.11
N ALA A 208 -4.54 3.43 -11.30
CA ALA A 208 -4.74 2.02 -11.65
C ALA A 208 -5.56 1.87 -12.96
N VAL A 209 -6.70 2.56 -13.09
CA VAL A 209 -7.51 2.51 -14.32
C VAL A 209 -6.75 3.05 -15.52
N MET A 210 -6.04 4.17 -15.41
CA MET A 210 -5.29 4.73 -16.53
C MET A 210 -4.11 3.86 -16.97
N VAL A 211 -3.38 3.27 -16.02
CA VAL A 211 -2.33 2.31 -16.37
C VAL A 211 -2.94 1.06 -17.00
N GLY A 212 -4.06 0.56 -16.47
CA GLY A 212 -4.79 -0.55 -17.08
C GLY A 212 -5.20 -0.25 -18.54
N LEU A 213 -5.72 0.95 -18.80
CA LEU A 213 -6.07 1.41 -20.16
C LEU A 213 -4.85 1.55 -21.06
N GLY A 214 -3.71 1.96 -20.51
CA GLY A 214 -2.46 2.10 -21.25
C GLY A 214 -1.82 0.75 -21.59
N VAL A 215 -1.83 -0.20 -20.65
CA VAL A 215 -1.17 -1.49 -20.82
C VAL A 215 -2.07 -2.47 -21.55
N LYS A 216 -3.29 -2.72 -21.04
CA LYS A 216 -4.17 -3.76 -21.54
C LYS A 216 -5.63 -3.32 -21.45
N PRO A 217 -6.08 -2.37 -22.30
CA PRO A 217 -7.42 -1.80 -22.20
C PRO A 217 -8.52 -2.86 -22.26
N GLU A 218 -8.35 -3.93 -23.04
CA GLU A 218 -9.29 -5.04 -23.12
C GLU A 218 -9.50 -5.79 -21.78
N ALA A 219 -8.52 -5.74 -20.87
CA ALA A 219 -8.63 -6.33 -19.54
C ALA A 219 -9.59 -5.53 -18.63
N LEU A 220 -9.82 -4.25 -18.94
CA LEU A 220 -10.75 -3.41 -18.20
C LEU A 220 -12.19 -3.57 -18.67
N ARG A 221 -12.47 -4.42 -19.68
CA ARG A 221 -13.85 -4.74 -20.08
C ARG A 221 -14.70 -5.25 -18.91
N VAL A 222 -14.07 -5.93 -17.94
CA VAL A 222 -14.72 -6.40 -16.71
C VAL A 222 -15.32 -5.25 -15.87
N LEU A 223 -14.78 -4.04 -15.98
CA LEU A 223 -15.30 -2.85 -15.30
C LEU A 223 -16.49 -2.21 -16.00
N PHE A 224 -16.70 -2.52 -17.28
CA PHE A 224 -17.55 -1.70 -18.13
C PHE A 224 -18.77 -2.48 -18.60
N THR A 225 -19.94 -2.06 -18.10
CA THR A 225 -21.21 -2.31 -18.79
C THR A 225 -21.32 -1.35 -19.99
N SER A 226 -22.18 -1.64 -20.97
CA SER A 226 -22.39 -0.77 -22.15
C SER A 226 -22.73 0.68 -21.77
N GLY A 227 -23.35 0.90 -20.60
CA GLY A 227 -23.63 2.23 -20.05
C GLY A 227 -22.37 2.98 -19.60
N THR A 228 -21.39 2.31 -19.00
CA THR A 228 -20.15 2.92 -18.51
C THR A 228 -19.20 3.33 -19.65
N LEU A 229 -19.15 2.55 -20.74
CA LEU A 229 -18.38 2.91 -21.94
C LEU A 229 -18.90 4.21 -22.57
N THR A 230 -20.22 4.41 -22.57
CA THR A 230 -20.86 5.63 -23.09
C THR A 230 -20.49 6.87 -22.26
N VAL A 231 -20.30 6.70 -20.95
CA VAL A 231 -19.86 7.77 -20.05
C VAL A 231 -18.40 8.11 -20.26
N ILE A 232 -17.53 7.10 -20.30
CA ILE A 232 -16.09 7.30 -20.58
C ILE A 232 -15.89 7.94 -21.94
N ARG A 233 -16.62 7.48 -22.97
CA ARG A 233 -16.67 8.12 -24.29
C ARG A 233 -16.98 9.60 -24.19
N ARG A 234 -18.09 9.97 -23.53
CA ARG A 234 -18.47 11.38 -23.34
C ARG A 234 -17.46 12.20 -22.54
N LEU A 235 -16.73 11.57 -21.62
CA LEU A 235 -15.69 12.23 -20.81
C LEU A 235 -14.40 12.45 -21.59
N LEU A 236 -14.04 11.52 -22.47
CA LEU A 236 -12.89 11.61 -23.36
C LEU A 236 -13.14 12.58 -24.53
N GLU A 237 -14.38 12.61 -25.06
CA GLU A 237 -14.79 13.48 -26.17
C GLU A 237 -15.02 14.95 -25.75
N ASN A 238 -15.50 15.22 -24.52
CA ASN A 238 -15.86 16.58 -24.09
C ASN A 238 -14.70 17.35 -23.46
N ARG A 239 -13.82 17.90 -24.30
CA ARG A 239 -12.83 18.92 -23.93
C ARG A 239 -13.52 20.23 -23.50
N GLY A 240 -13.84 20.37 -22.20
CA GLY A 240 -13.98 21.70 -21.56
C GLY A 240 -15.35 22.17 -21.06
N LEU A 241 -16.33 21.30 -20.79
CA LEU A 241 -17.56 21.70 -20.08
C LEU A 241 -17.56 21.23 -18.62
N ALA A 242 -18.05 22.09 -17.73
CA ALA A 242 -18.26 21.77 -16.31
C ALA A 242 -19.16 20.53 -16.17
N PRO A 243 -18.99 19.71 -15.11
CA PRO A 243 -19.73 18.47 -14.93
C PRO A 243 -21.18 18.81 -14.53
N SER A 244 -22.02 19.05 -15.53
CA SER A 244 -23.45 19.26 -15.35
C SER A 244 -24.24 18.37 -16.31
N PHE A 245 -23.99 17.07 -16.24
CA PHE A 245 -24.96 16.05 -16.64
C PHE A 245 -24.82 14.88 -15.68
N ALA A 246 -25.76 14.84 -14.74
CA ALA A 246 -25.92 13.76 -13.79
C ALA A 246 -26.24 12.46 -14.56
N LEU A 247 -25.46 11.41 -14.27
CA LEU A 247 -25.96 10.06 -14.37
C LEU A 247 -26.94 9.89 -13.21
N GLU A 248 -28.23 9.83 -13.49
CA GLU A 248 -29.17 9.22 -12.56
C GLU A 248 -29.12 7.70 -12.78
N PRO A 249 -28.76 6.90 -11.76
CA PRO A 249 -28.98 5.46 -11.80
C PRO A 249 -30.42 5.18 -11.36
N MET A 250 -31.12 4.29 -12.07
CA MET A 250 -32.24 3.58 -11.47
C MET A 250 -31.69 2.78 -10.28
N ASP A 251 -32.15 3.15 -9.09
CA ASP A 251 -32.00 2.47 -7.79
C ASP A 251 -30.64 2.52 -7.07
N ALA A 252 -29.76 3.48 -7.39
CA ALA A 252 -28.61 3.81 -6.53
C ALA A 252 -28.44 5.33 -6.34
N VAL A 253 -28.08 5.73 -5.12
CA VAL A 253 -27.91 7.12 -4.68
C VAL A 253 -26.69 7.77 -5.38
N GLY A 254 -26.92 8.37 -6.55
CA GLY A 254 -26.02 9.33 -7.23
C GLY A 254 -24.73 8.76 -7.86
N PRO A 255 -24.08 9.51 -8.78
CA PRO A 255 -22.72 9.19 -9.24
C PRO A 255 -21.76 9.33 -8.07
N SER A 256 -20.88 8.35 -7.87
CA SER A 256 -19.93 8.40 -6.76
C SER A 256 -18.92 9.53 -6.99
N ASP A 257 -18.40 10.15 -5.91
CA ASP A 257 -17.32 11.15 -6.00
C ASP A 257 -16.09 10.61 -6.75
N ALA A 258 -15.89 9.28 -6.77
CA ALA A 258 -14.82 8.61 -7.49
C ALA A 258 -14.97 8.68 -9.02
N ASP A 259 -16.20 8.50 -9.53
CA ASP A 259 -16.49 8.57 -10.97
C ASP A 259 -16.25 9.99 -11.51
N GLY A 260 -16.70 11.00 -10.74
CA GLY A 260 -16.48 12.41 -11.05
C GLY A 260 -15.00 12.81 -10.98
N HIS A 261 -14.20 12.17 -10.13
CA HIS A 261 -12.77 12.44 -10.05
C HIS A 261 -11.98 11.78 -11.19
N LEU A 262 -12.26 10.51 -11.53
CA LEU A 262 -11.67 9.82 -12.69
C LEU A 262 -11.92 10.59 -13.99
N ALA A 263 -13.16 11.04 -14.19
CA ALA A 263 -13.58 11.89 -15.30
C ALA A 263 -12.69 13.13 -15.48
N ARG A 264 -12.50 13.91 -14.41
CA ARG A 264 -11.69 15.13 -14.43
C ARG A 264 -10.21 14.85 -14.69
N THR A 265 -9.73 13.69 -14.27
CA THR A 265 -8.34 13.27 -14.43
C THR A 265 -8.08 12.82 -15.87
N LEU A 266 -8.95 11.99 -16.45
CA LEU A 266 -8.88 11.58 -17.85
C LEU A 266 -8.97 12.79 -18.78
N ALA A 267 -9.82 13.78 -18.48
CA ALA A 267 -9.93 15.02 -19.24
C ALA A 267 -8.65 15.88 -19.25
N ARG A 268 -7.68 15.62 -18.35
CA ARG A 268 -6.36 16.28 -18.35
C ARG A 268 -5.35 15.58 -19.26
N VAL A 269 -5.67 14.38 -19.74
CA VAL A 269 -4.85 13.66 -20.71
C VAL A 269 -5.21 14.20 -22.10
N ASP A 270 -4.25 14.81 -22.78
CA ASP A 270 -4.48 15.41 -24.11
C ASP A 270 -4.58 14.33 -25.20
N LEU A 271 -5.72 13.64 -25.26
CA LEU A 271 -6.05 12.63 -26.26
C LEU A 271 -6.77 13.27 -27.45
N SER A 272 -6.28 13.06 -28.67
CA SER A 272 -6.98 13.51 -29.89
C SER A 272 -8.18 12.63 -30.22
N ASP A 273 -9.09 13.11 -31.07
CA ASP A 273 -10.33 12.38 -31.39
C ASP A 273 -10.05 10.98 -31.98
N ASP A 274 -9.03 10.85 -32.84
CA ASP A 274 -8.59 9.55 -33.38
C ASP A 274 -8.00 8.61 -32.32
N GLU A 275 -7.36 9.15 -31.29
CA GLU A 275 -6.83 8.40 -30.15
C GLU A 275 -7.96 7.91 -29.23
N VAL A 276 -8.99 8.73 -29.04
CA VAL A 276 -10.19 8.37 -28.27
C VAL A 276 -10.97 7.27 -28.99
N ASP A 277 -11.23 7.42 -30.29
CA ASP A 277 -11.93 6.41 -31.09
C ASP A 277 -11.19 5.07 -31.09
N ALA A 278 -9.86 5.09 -31.27
CA ALA A 278 -9.04 3.88 -31.24
C ALA A 278 -9.08 3.18 -29.87
N LEU A 279 -9.09 3.93 -28.77
CA LEU A 279 -9.21 3.37 -27.42
C LEU A 279 -10.59 2.74 -27.18
N LEU A 280 -11.66 3.40 -27.63
CA LEU A 280 -13.03 2.92 -27.46
C LEU A 280 -13.28 1.65 -28.28
N SER A 281 -12.77 1.56 -29.51
CA SER A 281 -12.80 0.32 -30.30
C SER A 281 -12.02 -0.83 -29.64
N ALA A 282 -10.97 -0.56 -28.87
CA ALA A 282 -10.28 -1.59 -28.10
C ALA A 282 -11.11 -2.09 -26.88
N LEU A 283 -12.03 -1.27 -26.37
CA LEU A 283 -12.90 -1.58 -25.23
C LEU A 283 -14.24 -2.21 -25.65
N ASP A 284 -14.72 -1.91 -26.86
CA ASP A 284 -15.99 -2.37 -27.39
C ASP A 284 -15.80 -3.32 -28.58
N ALA A 285 -16.01 -4.62 -28.34
CA ALA A 285 -15.87 -5.66 -29.36
C ALA A 285 -16.94 -5.60 -30.47
N GLU A 286 -17.99 -4.80 -30.29
CA GLU A 286 -19.09 -4.64 -31.25
C GLU A 286 -18.98 -3.35 -32.10
N ASN A 287 -18.09 -2.41 -31.73
CA ASN A 287 -17.82 -1.18 -32.50
C ASN A 287 -16.63 -1.37 -33.46
N LEU A 288 -16.93 -1.85 -34.66
CA LEU A 288 -15.95 -2.03 -35.76
C LEU A 288 -15.75 -0.77 -36.63
N ASP A 289 -16.35 0.37 -36.27
CA ASP A 289 -16.44 1.54 -37.17
C ASP A 289 -15.44 2.68 -36.89
N ALA A 290 -14.32 2.42 -36.21
CA ALA A 290 -13.23 3.40 -36.14
C ALA A 290 -12.29 3.24 -37.35
N PHE A 291 -12.06 4.32 -38.09
CA PHE A 291 -10.98 4.37 -39.08
C PHE A 291 -9.65 4.11 -38.37
N ASP A 292 -8.97 3.01 -38.73
CA ASP A 292 -7.67 2.64 -38.18
C ASP A 292 -6.61 3.65 -38.65
N THR A 293 -6.46 4.73 -37.88
CA THR A 293 -5.37 5.68 -38.05
C THR A 293 -4.11 5.02 -37.50
N PRO A 294 -3.11 4.67 -38.33
CA PRO A 294 -1.97 3.88 -37.89
C PRO A 294 -1.29 4.49 -36.66
N GLY A 295 -1.23 3.70 -35.59
CA GLY A 295 -0.55 4.08 -34.34
C GLY A 295 -1.36 4.99 -33.39
N ALA A 296 -2.63 5.33 -33.69
CA ALA A 296 -3.47 6.12 -32.77
C ALA A 296 -3.65 5.43 -31.42
N LEU A 297 -3.97 4.13 -31.41
CA LEU A 297 -4.06 3.34 -30.18
C LEU A 297 -2.73 3.33 -29.39
N GLY A 298 -1.59 3.26 -30.09
CA GLY A 298 -0.27 3.29 -29.47
C GLY A 298 0.02 4.63 -28.76
N ARG A 299 -0.33 5.75 -29.39
CA ARG A 299 -0.19 7.09 -28.79
C ARG A 299 -1.13 7.27 -27.60
N ALA A 300 -2.40 6.86 -27.74
CA ALA A 300 -3.39 6.90 -26.66
C ALA A 300 -2.90 6.12 -25.43
N ARG A 301 -2.43 4.89 -25.65
CA ARG A 301 -1.88 4.01 -24.61
C ARG A 301 -0.67 4.64 -23.91
N LEU A 302 0.25 5.25 -24.66
CA LEU A 302 1.42 5.93 -24.10
C LEU A 302 1.02 7.12 -23.22
N LYS A 303 0.09 7.97 -23.70
CA LYS A 303 -0.42 9.13 -22.94
C LYS A 303 -1.12 8.71 -21.65
N LEU A 304 -1.96 7.67 -21.71
CA LEU A 304 -2.67 7.12 -20.56
C LEU A 304 -1.75 6.44 -19.57
N ALA A 305 -0.81 5.62 -20.03
CA ALA A 305 0.19 4.99 -19.17
C ALA A 305 1.00 6.05 -18.43
N ARG A 306 1.51 7.07 -19.14
CA ARG A 306 2.25 8.19 -18.53
C ARG A 306 1.41 8.95 -17.52
N ALA A 307 0.16 9.28 -17.85
CA ALA A 307 -0.73 9.97 -16.92
C ALA A 307 -1.04 9.13 -15.68
N GLY A 308 -1.32 7.83 -15.85
CA GLY A 308 -1.57 6.90 -14.76
C GLY A 308 -0.37 6.68 -13.85
N PHE A 309 0.81 6.43 -14.44
CA PHE A 309 2.05 6.31 -13.68
C PHE A 309 2.48 7.63 -13.05
N ALA A 310 2.18 8.78 -13.66
CA ALA A 310 2.43 10.08 -13.07
C ALA A 310 1.54 10.32 -11.84
N LEU A 311 0.27 9.88 -11.85
CA LEU A 311 -0.57 9.92 -10.66
C LEU A 311 -0.04 9.02 -9.56
N TYR A 312 0.33 7.78 -9.90
CA TYR A 312 0.97 6.89 -8.96
C TYR A 312 2.21 7.56 -8.34
N ALA A 313 3.06 8.18 -9.17
CA ALA A 313 4.23 8.90 -8.69
C ALA A 313 3.90 10.18 -7.89
N HIS A 314 2.75 10.82 -8.14
CA HIS A 314 2.28 12.06 -7.50
C HIS A 314 1.54 11.82 -6.18
N LEU A 315 0.79 10.73 -6.03
CA LEU A 315 0.21 10.32 -4.73
C LEU A 315 1.27 9.93 -3.72
N HIS A 316 2.44 9.55 -4.21
CA HIS A 316 3.66 9.41 -3.41
C HIS A 316 4.50 10.69 -3.33
N ARG A 317 4.03 11.82 -3.90
CA ARG A 317 4.69 13.13 -3.93
C ARG A 317 3.70 14.32 -3.99
N SER A 318 3.34 14.87 -2.83
CA SER A 318 2.83 16.24 -2.77
C SER A 318 3.97 17.26 -2.54
N VAL A 319 4.85 17.53 -3.53
CA VAL A 319 5.51 18.84 -3.81
C VAL A 319 6.05 18.87 -5.26
N ALA A 320 5.94 20.05 -5.88
CA ALA A 320 6.26 20.43 -7.25
C ALA A 320 7.61 19.95 -7.82
N GLY A 321 7.54 19.44 -9.05
CA GLY A 321 8.56 19.62 -10.09
C GLY A 321 9.93 19.01 -9.84
N SER A 322 10.06 17.70 -10.02
CA SER A 322 11.16 17.00 -10.73
C SER A 322 11.39 15.55 -10.26
N THR A 323 11.76 14.68 -11.21
CA THR A 323 12.40 13.35 -11.08
C THR A 323 11.57 12.09 -10.77
N GLY A 324 11.86 11.00 -11.50
CA GLY A 324 11.31 9.64 -11.32
C GLY A 324 11.89 8.84 -10.16
N SER A 325 12.97 9.30 -9.53
CA SER A 325 13.63 8.62 -8.40
C SER A 325 13.02 8.93 -7.02
N VAL A 326 12.07 9.85 -6.92
CA VAL A 326 11.65 10.44 -5.63
C VAL A 326 10.82 9.48 -4.78
N TYR A 327 10.22 8.43 -5.32
CA TYR A 327 9.61 7.39 -4.47
C TYR A 327 10.65 6.80 -3.49
N PHE A 328 11.88 6.60 -3.97
CA PHE A 328 13.00 6.11 -3.17
C PHE A 328 13.74 7.22 -2.40
N GLY A 329 13.33 8.48 -2.57
CA GLY A 329 13.75 9.60 -1.72
C GLY A 329 13.34 9.36 -0.27
N LEU A 330 13.98 10.04 0.68
CA LEU A 330 13.60 9.94 2.10
C LEU A 330 12.73 11.12 2.52
N GLU A 331 12.57 12.12 1.67
CA GLU A 331 11.88 13.36 1.98
C GLU A 331 10.35 13.13 2.01
N PRO A 332 9.65 13.46 3.11
CA PRO A 332 8.20 13.31 3.18
C PRO A 332 7.45 14.31 2.30
N GLY A 333 6.24 13.94 1.90
CA GLY A 333 5.30 14.83 1.23
C GLY A 333 4.62 15.84 2.17
N LYS A 334 3.89 16.81 1.61
CA LYS A 334 3.16 17.82 2.39
C LYS A 334 2.12 17.21 3.33
N ASP A 335 1.44 16.16 2.90
CA ASP A 335 0.37 15.53 3.71
C ASP A 335 0.96 14.78 4.91
N GLU A 336 2.10 14.11 4.73
CA GLU A 336 2.86 13.47 5.81
C GLU A 336 3.36 14.51 6.83
N LEU A 337 3.84 15.67 6.36
CA LEU A 337 4.27 16.77 7.24
C LEU A 337 3.09 17.44 7.96
N ALA A 338 1.95 17.61 7.29
CA ALA A 338 0.74 18.15 7.91
C ALA A 338 0.23 17.22 9.02
N GLU A 339 0.28 15.91 8.80
CA GLU A 339 -0.10 14.93 9.81
C GLU A 339 0.91 14.87 10.97
N LEU A 340 2.21 14.95 10.69
CA LEU A 340 3.25 15.13 11.70
C LEU A 340 2.95 16.33 12.60
N GLU A 341 2.65 17.49 12.03
CA GLU A 341 2.30 18.69 12.80
C GLU A 341 1.07 18.47 13.67
N ARG A 342 0.02 17.86 13.12
CA ARG A 342 -1.24 17.59 13.84
C ARG A 342 -1.00 16.69 15.04
N LEU A 343 -0.28 15.58 14.85
CA LEU A 343 0.08 14.65 15.92
C LEU A 343 1.04 15.28 16.93
N GLY A 344 1.99 16.08 16.44
CA GLY A 344 2.91 16.87 17.25
C GLY A 344 2.17 17.77 18.24
N ARG A 345 1.21 18.55 17.75
CA ARG A 345 0.38 19.43 18.58
C ARG A 345 -0.48 18.64 19.59
N LYS A 346 -1.05 17.51 19.18
CA LYS A 346 -1.98 16.74 20.02
C LYS A 346 -1.29 15.93 21.13
N TYR A 347 -0.15 15.30 20.82
CA TYR A 347 0.49 14.34 21.72
C TYR A 347 1.83 14.83 22.29
N SER A 348 2.41 15.90 21.72
CA SER A 348 3.74 16.42 22.07
C SER A 348 4.84 15.34 22.17
N PRO A 349 4.99 14.43 21.19
CA PRO A 349 6.02 13.41 21.22
C PRO A 349 7.39 13.98 20.85
N GLN A 350 8.46 13.22 21.09
CA GLN A 350 9.79 13.51 20.53
C GLN A 350 9.95 12.95 19.12
N ALA A 351 9.22 11.88 18.78
CA ALA A 351 9.19 11.33 17.42
C ALA A 351 7.81 10.78 17.06
N VAL A 352 7.50 10.81 15.77
CA VAL A 352 6.33 10.17 15.15
C VAL A 352 6.82 9.18 14.10
N VAL A 353 6.36 7.93 14.20
CA VAL A 353 6.67 6.85 13.25
C VAL A 353 5.39 6.39 12.57
N MET A 354 5.40 6.35 11.24
CA MET A 354 4.27 5.95 10.39
C MET A 354 4.60 4.79 9.45
N GLY A 355 3.56 4.21 8.84
CA GLY A 355 3.60 3.28 7.72
C GLY A 355 2.67 3.75 6.59
N HIS A 356 1.90 2.84 5.99
CA HIS A 356 0.76 3.07 5.09
C HIS A 356 1.08 3.64 3.69
N THR A 357 2.18 4.39 3.54
CA THR A 357 2.59 4.96 2.25
C THR A 357 3.55 4.08 1.48
N HIS A 358 3.98 2.96 2.08
CA HIS A 358 4.99 2.02 1.59
C HIS A 358 6.38 2.64 1.36
N ALA A 359 6.54 3.94 1.57
CA ALA A 359 7.74 4.68 1.24
C ALA A 359 8.52 5.00 2.51
N ALA A 360 9.81 4.65 2.54
CA ALA A 360 10.67 5.01 3.65
C ALA A 360 10.90 6.52 3.67
N ARG A 361 10.56 7.19 4.79
CA ARG A 361 10.66 8.65 4.93
C ARG A 361 11.36 9.06 6.20
N TRP A 362 11.96 10.25 6.18
CA TRP A 362 12.66 10.87 7.29
C TRP A 362 12.56 12.38 7.22
N HIS A 363 12.16 13.01 8.31
CA HIS A 363 12.24 14.46 8.46
C HIS A 363 12.69 14.85 9.86
N GLU A 364 13.64 15.79 9.90
CA GLU A 364 14.16 16.41 11.12
C GLU A 364 14.07 17.92 10.94
N GLY A 365 13.16 18.53 11.70
CA GLY A 365 12.87 19.96 11.65
C GLY A 365 12.43 20.47 13.02
N PRO A 366 11.87 21.68 13.10
CA PRO A 366 11.29 22.19 14.34
C PRO A 366 10.11 21.32 14.79
N GLY A 367 10.27 20.59 15.90
CA GLY A 367 9.22 19.71 16.44
C GLY A 367 9.68 18.25 16.56
N PRO A 368 8.74 17.28 16.56
CA PRO A 368 9.09 15.86 16.62
C PRO A 368 9.83 15.39 15.36
N VAL A 369 10.77 14.46 15.54
CA VAL A 369 11.40 13.74 14.42
C VAL A 369 10.36 12.85 13.76
N TYR A 370 10.32 12.82 12.43
CA TYR A 370 9.41 11.99 11.67
C TYR A 370 10.14 10.87 10.94
N ALA A 371 9.57 9.67 10.97
CA ALA A 371 9.98 8.57 10.11
C ALA A 371 8.77 7.81 9.56
N ASN A 372 8.84 7.39 8.31
CA ASN A 372 7.98 6.33 7.77
C ASN A 372 8.82 5.07 7.57
N THR A 373 8.34 3.92 8.04
CA THR A 373 9.11 2.67 8.02
C THR A 373 9.35 2.12 6.61
N GLY A 374 8.58 2.54 5.61
CA GLY A 374 8.59 1.92 4.27
C GLY A 374 7.84 0.59 4.26
N THR A 375 8.25 -0.34 3.39
CA THR A 375 7.51 -1.59 3.12
C THR A 375 8.44 -2.79 2.93
N TRP A 376 7.87 -3.99 2.93
CA TRP A 376 8.53 -5.25 2.62
C TRP A 376 7.96 -5.98 1.41
N ILE A 377 7.19 -5.27 0.58
CA ILE A 377 6.68 -5.76 -0.70
C ILE A 377 7.66 -5.49 -1.85
N SER A 378 7.39 -6.09 -3.00
CA SER A 378 8.04 -5.70 -4.25
C SER A 378 7.59 -4.31 -4.69
N LEU A 379 8.51 -3.49 -5.18
CA LEU A 379 8.21 -2.16 -5.71
C LEU A 379 8.54 -2.11 -7.19
N LEU A 380 7.65 -1.53 -8.00
CA LEU A 380 7.91 -1.35 -9.42
C LEU A 380 8.65 -0.02 -9.65
N ARG A 381 9.86 -0.09 -10.22
CA ARG A 381 10.57 1.13 -10.63
C ARG A 381 10.00 1.65 -11.96
N LEU A 382 9.46 2.86 -11.91
CA LEU A 382 8.96 3.56 -13.09
C LEU A 382 10.06 4.33 -13.84
N PRO A 383 9.88 4.59 -15.15
CA PRO A 383 10.69 5.57 -15.87
C PRO A 383 10.56 6.96 -15.27
N SER A 384 11.56 7.81 -15.51
CA SER A 384 11.50 9.22 -15.15
C SER A 384 10.43 9.94 -15.97
N PRO A 385 9.69 10.92 -15.40
CA PRO A 385 8.81 11.80 -16.18
C PRO A 385 9.56 12.52 -17.31
N ASP A 386 10.86 12.74 -17.15
CA ASP A 386 11.73 13.42 -18.11
C ASP A 386 12.34 12.45 -19.16
N ASP A 387 12.10 11.13 -19.03
CA ASP A 387 12.58 10.14 -20.00
C ASP A 387 11.84 10.27 -21.34
N SER A 388 12.51 9.87 -22.43
CA SER A 388 11.99 10.05 -23.78
C SER A 388 10.71 9.25 -24.05
N ASP A 389 9.95 9.63 -25.08
CA ASP A 389 8.78 8.88 -25.55
C ASP A 389 9.15 7.44 -25.95
N ALA A 390 10.37 7.24 -26.47
CA ALA A 390 10.89 5.93 -26.79
C ALA A 390 11.11 5.07 -25.54
N ASP A 391 11.71 5.64 -24.48
CA ASP A 391 11.94 4.90 -23.23
C ASP A 391 10.62 4.49 -22.56
N TRP A 392 9.64 5.39 -22.54
CA TRP A 392 8.30 5.08 -22.03
C TRP A 392 7.56 4.06 -22.89
N ALA A 393 7.71 4.12 -24.22
CA ALA A 393 7.11 3.15 -25.14
C ALA A 393 7.72 1.75 -24.97
N GLU A 394 9.05 1.65 -24.81
CA GLU A 394 9.72 0.38 -24.53
C GLU A 394 9.29 -0.20 -23.17
N TYR A 395 9.22 0.64 -22.14
CA TYR A 395 8.72 0.22 -20.83
C TYR A 395 7.27 -0.31 -20.91
N LEU A 396 6.40 0.40 -21.64
CA LEU A 396 5.02 -0.02 -21.83
C LEU A 396 4.90 -1.32 -22.63
N ALA A 397 5.71 -1.48 -23.68
CA ALA A 397 5.77 -2.70 -24.48
C ALA A 397 6.23 -3.92 -23.65
N GLU A 398 7.14 -3.70 -22.69
CA GLU A 398 7.53 -4.74 -21.73
C GLU A 398 6.38 -5.12 -20.81
N LEU A 399 5.67 -4.16 -20.22
CA LEU A 399 4.49 -4.47 -19.38
C LEU A 399 3.38 -5.18 -20.16
N GLN A 400 3.23 -4.88 -21.46
CA GLN A 400 2.28 -5.54 -22.35
C GLN A 400 2.65 -6.99 -22.64
N SER A 401 3.93 -7.26 -22.88
CA SER A 401 4.45 -8.59 -23.23
C SER A 401 4.80 -9.46 -22.01
N ASN A 402 5.03 -8.85 -20.86
CA ASN A 402 5.36 -9.48 -19.58
C ASN A 402 4.53 -8.90 -18.41
N PRO A 403 3.19 -8.95 -18.47
CA PRO A 403 2.33 -8.35 -17.44
C PRO A 403 2.45 -9.02 -16.07
N ALA A 404 2.93 -10.27 -16.03
CA ALA A 404 3.19 -11.02 -14.80
C ALA A 404 4.53 -10.65 -14.14
N LEU A 405 5.34 -9.79 -14.79
CA LEU A 405 6.68 -9.42 -14.35
C LEU A 405 7.60 -10.63 -14.11
N GLU A 406 7.61 -11.61 -15.02
CA GLU A 406 8.52 -12.75 -14.92
C GLU A 406 9.98 -12.26 -14.92
N PRO A 407 10.80 -12.60 -13.91
CA PRO A 407 12.15 -12.05 -13.77
C PRO A 407 13.05 -12.27 -14.99
N ALA A 408 12.92 -13.41 -15.68
CA ALA A 408 13.71 -13.74 -16.86
C ALA A 408 13.40 -12.86 -18.09
N LYS A 409 12.25 -12.16 -18.08
CA LYS A 409 11.79 -11.29 -19.17
C LYS A 409 11.90 -9.80 -18.83
N GLN A 410 12.26 -9.44 -17.59
CA GLN A 410 12.38 -8.04 -17.18
C GLN A 410 13.65 -7.41 -17.74
N GLN A 411 13.51 -6.25 -18.41
CA GLN A 411 14.64 -5.42 -18.86
C GLN A 411 14.53 -4.00 -18.31
N ARG A 412 13.35 -3.38 -18.47
CA ARG A 412 12.99 -2.01 -18.08
C ARG A 412 12.08 -1.99 -16.85
N ALA A 413 11.05 -2.83 -16.79
CA ALA A 413 10.05 -2.89 -15.72
C ALA A 413 10.56 -3.72 -14.54
N ARG A 414 11.57 -3.20 -13.84
CA ARG A 414 12.28 -3.90 -12.78
C ARG A 414 11.59 -3.78 -11.44
N LEU A 415 11.60 -4.89 -10.72
CA LEU A 415 11.25 -4.92 -9.30
C LEU A 415 12.42 -4.51 -8.43
N GLU A 416 12.13 -3.73 -7.40
CA GLU A 416 13.08 -3.33 -6.39
C GLU A 416 12.58 -3.66 -4.99
N HIS A 417 13.52 -3.95 -4.10
CA HIS A 417 13.26 -4.29 -2.71
C HIS A 417 14.03 -3.35 -1.81
N ARG A 418 13.33 -2.74 -0.86
CA ARG A 418 13.94 -1.87 0.15
C ARG A 418 13.36 -2.21 1.51
N PHE A 419 13.84 -3.31 2.09
CA PHE A 419 13.40 -3.80 3.39
C PHE A 419 13.83 -2.85 4.51
N THR A 420 12.93 -1.98 4.94
CA THR A 420 13.23 -0.93 5.92
C THR A 420 12.49 -1.12 7.23
N CYS A 421 13.05 -0.55 8.28
CA CYS A 421 12.47 -0.54 9.61
C CYS A 421 12.94 0.71 10.36
N VAL A 422 12.24 1.02 11.46
CA VAL A 422 12.67 2.06 12.40
C VAL A 422 13.13 1.40 13.69
N GLU A 423 14.33 1.75 14.15
CA GLU A 423 14.86 1.30 15.44
C GLU A 423 14.87 2.45 16.44
N VAL A 424 14.40 2.19 17.66
CA VAL A 424 14.50 3.10 18.81
C VAL A 424 15.32 2.43 19.90
N VAL A 425 16.49 2.99 20.24
CA VAL A 425 17.38 2.41 21.24
C VAL A 425 17.59 3.39 22.40
N PRO A 426 17.41 2.97 23.68
CA PRO A 426 17.78 3.81 24.82
C PRO A 426 19.26 4.19 24.76
N ARG A 427 19.58 5.45 25.09
CA ARG A 427 20.98 5.88 25.13
C ARG A 427 21.68 5.30 26.36
N ALA A 428 22.93 4.89 26.20
CA ALA A 428 23.69 4.25 27.28
C ALA A 428 24.11 5.24 28.38
N SER A 429 24.37 6.50 28.03
CA SER A 429 25.01 7.49 28.91
C SER A 429 24.10 8.66 29.33
N ALA A 430 22.87 8.76 28.82
CA ALA A 430 21.95 9.86 29.14
C ALA A 430 20.48 9.45 28.97
N PRO A 431 19.51 10.08 29.67
CA PRO A 431 18.09 9.92 29.40
C PRO A 431 17.76 10.29 27.95
N GLY A 432 16.93 9.51 27.27
CA GLY A 432 16.56 9.67 25.86
C GLY A 432 16.81 8.40 25.05
N ALA A 433 16.65 8.51 23.73
CA ALA A 433 16.85 7.40 22.81
C ALA A 433 17.52 7.87 21.51
N THR A 434 18.07 6.94 20.75
CA THR A 434 18.45 7.15 19.34
C THR A 434 17.37 6.53 18.46
N LEU A 435 16.80 7.33 17.55
CA LEU A 435 15.90 6.88 16.48
C LEU A 435 16.71 6.64 15.22
N ARG A 436 16.50 5.51 14.53
CA ARG A 436 17.16 5.21 13.25
C ARG A 436 16.14 4.71 12.24
N LEU A 437 16.10 5.30 11.05
CA LEU A 437 15.55 4.63 9.88
C LEU A 437 16.66 3.80 9.27
N ALA A 438 16.42 2.50 9.11
CA ALA A 438 17.43 1.55 8.67
C ALA A 438 16.89 0.62 7.58
N GLN A 439 17.81 0.07 6.78
CA GLN A 439 17.54 -0.90 5.73
C GLN A 439 18.25 -2.21 6.05
N TRP A 440 17.53 -3.32 5.95
CA TRP A 440 18.11 -4.65 6.02
C TRP A 440 18.75 -5.02 4.67
N THR A 441 20.00 -5.50 4.73
CA THR A 441 20.80 -5.89 3.56
C THR A 441 21.49 -7.23 3.83
N ALA A 442 22.16 -7.80 2.83
CA ALA A 442 22.98 -9.00 3.01
C ALA A 442 24.11 -8.80 4.05
N GLN A 443 24.53 -7.56 4.31
CA GLN A 443 25.53 -7.20 5.31
C GLN A 443 24.90 -6.90 6.69
N GLY A 444 23.59 -7.11 6.85
CA GLY A 444 22.83 -6.78 8.05
C GLY A 444 22.15 -5.41 7.98
N LEU A 445 21.82 -4.87 9.16
CA LEU A 445 21.04 -3.64 9.29
C LEU A 445 21.92 -2.39 9.09
N GLN A 446 21.63 -1.61 8.04
CA GLN A 446 22.35 -0.39 7.70
C GLN A 446 21.51 0.85 8.01
N THR A 447 22.09 1.82 8.72
CA THR A 447 21.38 3.07 9.04
C THR A 447 21.32 3.98 7.83
N LEU A 448 20.11 4.41 7.46
CA LEU A 448 19.86 5.40 6.41
C LEU A 448 19.87 6.83 6.96
N ARG A 449 19.21 7.01 8.12
CA ARG A 449 19.13 8.28 8.87
C ARG A 449 19.02 7.96 10.36
N ALA A 450 19.49 8.88 11.19
CA ALA A 450 19.39 8.76 12.64
C ALA A 450 19.27 10.13 13.29
N ALA A 451 18.56 10.18 14.42
CA ALA A 451 18.47 11.36 15.27
C ALA A 451 18.46 10.96 16.74
N GLU A 452 18.95 11.88 17.57
CA GLU A 452 18.93 11.75 19.02
C GLU A 452 17.64 12.35 19.57
N LEU A 453 16.85 11.53 20.26
CA LEU A 453 15.62 11.94 20.92
C LEU A 453 15.92 12.30 22.39
N PRO A 454 15.62 13.52 22.84
CA PRO A 454 15.72 13.85 24.26
C PRO A 454 14.70 13.05 25.07
N ALA A 455 14.93 12.91 26.38
CA ALA A 455 13.87 12.41 27.26
C ALA A 455 12.70 13.41 27.25
N GLY A 456 11.47 12.90 27.25
CA GLY A 456 10.29 13.72 27.41
C GLY A 456 10.28 14.38 28.78
N GLY A 457 10.05 15.69 28.81
CA GLY A 457 9.74 16.43 30.03
C GLY A 457 8.35 16.12 30.57
#